data_AF-A0AAV6DEV2-F1
#
_entry.id   AF-A0AAV6DEV2-F1
#
_cell.length_a   1.000
_cell.length_b   1.000
_cell.length_c   1.000
_cell.angle_alpha   90.00
_cell.angle_beta   90.00
_cell.angle_gamma   90.00
#
_symmetry.space_group_name_H-M   'P 1'
#
loop_
_entity.id
_entity.type
_entity.pdbx_description
1 polymer ?
#
loop_
_entity_poly.entity_id
_entity_poly.type
_entity_poly.pdbx_seq_one_letter_code
_entity_poly.pdbx_strand_id
1 'polypeptide(L)'
;MKVLRGAGILLLHVPAACLPWCPLTWRHAVAFLLGYGLVAFALGGALHRYFAHRAFQTSRPVQLLLGLLAAACFADPIGFAGRHRHHHRWADSAHDRVG
;
A
#
# COMPACT_ATOMS: atom_id res chain seq x y z
N MET A 1 -9.71 -20.33 4.28
CA MET A 1 -9.22 -18.96 3.98
C MET A 1 -7.87 -18.91 3.26
N LYS A 2 -6.87 -19.73 3.62
CA LYS A 2 -5.53 -19.72 2.98
C LYS A 2 -5.56 -19.99 1.46
N VAL A 3 -6.34 -20.99 1.02
CA VAL A 3 -6.52 -21.33 -0.40
C VAL A 3 -7.12 -20.16 -1.19
N LEU A 4 -8.15 -19.50 -0.64
CA LEU A 4 -8.79 -18.34 -1.26
C LEU A 4 -7.82 -17.14 -1.39
N ARG A 5 -7.00 -16.88 -0.37
CA ARG A 5 -5.96 -15.85 -0.43
C ARG A 5 -4.90 -16.16 -1.47
N GLY A 6 -4.42 -17.40 -1.52
CA GLY A 6 -3.45 -17.85 -2.53
C GLY A 6 -4.00 -17.70 -3.96
N ALA A 7 -5.23 -18.15 -4.19
CA ALA A 7 -5.92 -17.98 -5.47
C ALA A 7 -6.08 -16.50 -5.85
N GLY A 8 -6.48 -15.64 -4.90
CA GLY A 8 -6.58 -14.20 -5.12
C GLY A 8 -5.26 -13.54 -5.51
N ILE A 9 -4.16 -13.92 -4.86
CA ILE A 9 -2.81 -13.44 -5.22
C ILE A 9 -2.47 -13.89 -6.65
N LEU A 10 -2.68 -15.15 -7.00
CA LEU A 10 -2.40 -15.65 -8.35
C LEU A 10 -3.21 -14.88 -9.41
N LEU A 11 -4.51 -14.68 -9.17
CA LEU A 11 -5.39 -13.93 -10.06
C LEU A 11 -4.93 -12.48 -10.25
N LEU A 12 -4.43 -11.82 -9.20
CA LEU A 12 -3.90 -10.45 -9.28
C LEU A 12 -2.67 -10.35 -10.21
N HIS A 13 -1.91 -11.43 -10.38
CA HIS A 13 -0.71 -11.45 -11.22
C HIS A 13 -0.99 -11.79 -12.69
N VAL A 14 -2.18 -12.32 -13.01
CA VAL A 14 -2.55 -12.68 -14.39
C VAL A 14 -2.42 -11.50 -15.36
N PRO A 15 -2.90 -10.27 -15.06
CA PRO A 15 -2.75 -9.13 -15.97
C PRO A 15 -1.28 -8.79 -16.26
N ALA A 16 -0.41 -8.85 -15.24
CA ALA A 16 1.02 -8.61 -15.41
C ALA A 16 1.67 -9.70 -16.27
N ALA A 17 1.28 -10.96 -16.07
CA ALA A 17 1.75 -12.08 -16.88
C ALA A 17 1.32 -11.93 -18.34
N CYS A 18 0.16 -11.33 -18.63
CA CYS A 18 -0.33 -11.13 -19.99
C CYS A 18 0.35 -9.97 -20.76
N LEU A 19 1.16 -9.14 -20.10
CA LEU A 19 1.81 -7.97 -20.73
C LEU A 19 2.58 -8.26 -22.04
N PRO A 20 3.32 -9.38 -22.20
CA PRO A 20 4.03 -9.69 -23.44
C PRO A 20 3.13 -9.82 -24.67
N TRP A 21 1.83 -10.10 -24.46
CA TRP A 21 0.84 -10.27 -25.53
C TRP A 21 -0.02 -9.02 -25.76
N CYS A 22 0.23 -7.93 -25.01
CA CYS A 22 -0.51 -6.69 -25.16
C CYS A 22 0.26 -5.68 -26.03
N PRO A 23 -0.41 -4.96 -26.94
CA PRO A 23 0.23 -3.87 -27.67
C PRO A 23 0.47 -2.68 -26.73
N LEU A 24 1.69 -2.61 -26.18
CA LEU A 24 2.10 -1.51 -25.31
C LEU A 24 2.34 -0.24 -26.11
N THR A 25 1.89 0.88 -25.54
CA THR A 25 2.05 2.22 -26.11
C THR A 25 2.56 3.17 -25.03
N TRP A 26 3.09 4.33 -25.42
CA TRP A 26 3.58 5.34 -24.47
C TRP A 26 2.52 5.78 -23.44
N ARG A 27 1.23 5.74 -23.80
CA ARG A 27 0.12 6.06 -22.87
C ARG A 27 0.06 5.10 -21.69
N HIS A 28 0.36 3.82 -21.93
CA HIS A 28 0.43 2.81 -20.87
C HIS A 28 1.59 3.08 -19.93
N ALA A 29 2.75 3.49 -20.46
CA ALA A 29 3.90 3.86 -19.65
C ALA A 29 3.60 5.07 -18.75
N VAL A 30 2.94 6.10 -19.29
CA VAL A 30 2.52 7.27 -18.51
C VAL A 30 1.52 6.87 -17.43
N ALA A 31 0.49 6.09 -17.77
CA ALA A 31 -0.49 5.60 -16.80
C ALA A 31 0.17 4.78 -15.68
N PHE A 32 1.12 3.91 -16.03
CA PHE A 32 1.89 3.12 -15.07
C PHE A 32 2.70 4.02 -14.13
N LEU A 33 3.47 4.97 -14.65
CA LEU A 33 4.31 5.85 -13.83
C LEU A 33 3.48 6.71 -12.87
N LEU A 34 2.36 7.26 -13.34
CA LEU A 34 1.46 8.04 -12.50
C LEU A 34 0.81 7.18 -11.41
N GLY A 35 0.26 6.02 -11.78
CA GLY A 35 -0.37 5.11 -10.84
C GLY A 35 0.63 4.55 -9.81
N TYR A 36 1.80 4.12 -10.26
CA TYR A 36 2.88 3.63 -9.41
C TYR A 36 3.34 4.71 -8.43
N GLY A 37 3.59 5.93 -8.93
CA GLY A 37 3.99 7.07 -8.09
C GLY A 37 2.94 7.40 -7.03
N LEU A 38 1.66 7.39 -7.41
CA LEU A 38 0.54 7.62 -6.49
C LEU A 38 0.48 6.56 -5.38
N VAL A 39 0.55 5.27 -5.73
CA VAL A 39 0.52 4.17 -4.77
C VAL A 39 1.76 4.18 -3.87
N ALA A 40 2.94 4.43 -4.44
CA ALA A 40 4.18 4.55 -3.67
C ALA A 40 4.10 5.69 -2.65
N PHE A 41 3.52 6.83 -3.02
CA PHE A 41 3.27 7.92 -2.09
C PHE A 41 2.20 7.59 -1.04
N ALA A 42 1.10 6.94 -1.45
CA ALA A 42 0.05 6.50 -0.53
C ALA A 42 0.60 5.56 0.56
N LEU A 43 1.46 4.62 0.18
CA LEU A 43 2.11 3.68 1.09
C LEU A 43 3.20 4.35 1.93
N GLY A 44 4.19 4.96 1.28
CA GLY A 44 5.39 5.46 1.95
C GLY A 44 5.15 6.80 2.65
N GLY A 45 4.46 7.73 2.00
CA GLY A 45 4.18 9.07 2.51
C GLY A 45 3.02 9.09 3.51
N ALA A 46 1.84 8.62 3.09
CA ALA A 46 0.65 8.68 3.93
C ALA A 46 0.63 7.55 4.97
N LEU A 47 0.51 6.29 4.54
CA LEU A 47 0.27 5.16 5.43
C LEU A 47 1.42 4.95 6.42
N HIS A 48 2.66 4.93 5.93
CA HIS A 48 3.86 4.68 6.74
C HIS A 48 4.32 5.94 7.48
N ARG A 49 4.74 6.99 6.79
CA ARG A 49 5.34 8.17 7.44
C ARG A 49 4.34 9.00 8.22
N TYR A 50 3.16 9.29 7.67
CA TYR A 50 2.19 10.12 8.35
C TYR A 50 1.41 9.36 9.43
N PHE A 51 0.68 8.30 9.08
CA PHE A 51 -0.18 7.59 10.04
C PHE A 51 0.60 6.72 11.03
N ALA A 52 1.56 5.91 10.56
CA ALA A 52 2.31 5.03 11.46
C ALA A 52 3.35 5.79 12.28
N HIS A 53 4.16 6.65 11.66
CA HIS A 53 5.31 7.30 12.33
C HIS A 53 5.11 8.76 12.75
N ARG A 54 4.02 9.41 12.31
CA ARG A 54 3.80 10.86 12.58
C ARG A 54 5.00 11.73 12.18
N ALA A 55 5.66 11.41 11.07
CA ALA A 55 6.88 12.08 10.62
C ALA A 55 6.70 13.55 10.23
N PHE A 56 5.46 13.99 9.97
CA PHE A 56 5.11 15.37 9.65
C PHE A 56 3.65 15.67 10.05
N GLN A 57 3.31 16.95 10.13
CA GLN A 57 1.97 17.43 10.46
C GLN A 57 1.32 18.08 9.23
N THR A 58 0.00 18.02 9.13
CA THR A 58 -0.79 18.61 8.03
C THR A 58 -2.08 19.19 8.58
N SER A 59 -2.76 20.03 7.79
CA SER A 59 -4.13 20.49 8.12
C SER A 59 -5.13 19.32 8.09
N ARG A 60 -6.31 19.51 8.72
CA ARG A 60 -7.38 18.50 8.78
C ARG A 60 -7.89 18.07 7.39
N PRO A 61 -8.09 18.96 6.40
CA PRO A 61 -8.49 18.54 5.06
C PRO A 61 -7.43 17.65 4.40
N VAL A 62 -6.14 18.01 4.53
CA VAL A 62 -5.04 17.20 3.97
C VAL A 62 -4.93 15.87 4.68
N GLN A 63 -5.12 15.83 6.00
CA GLN A 63 -5.17 14.58 6.77
C GLN A 63 -6.25 13.63 6.25
N LEU A 64 -7.44 14.15 5.95
CA LEU A 64 -8.53 13.37 5.36
C LEU A 64 -8.15 12.85 3.98
N LEU A 65 -7.58 13.70 3.12
CA LEU A 65 -7.12 13.29 1.77
C LEU A 65 -6.06 12.18 1.84
N LEU A 66 -5.08 12.29 2.72
CA LEU A 66 -4.07 11.25 2.93
C LEU A 66 -4.70 9.95 3.44
N GLY A 67 -5.70 10.04 4.31
CA GLY A 67 -6.44 8.88 4.82
C GLY A 67 -7.24 8.17 3.73
N LEU A 68 -7.98 8.93 2.90
CA LEU A 68 -8.72 8.40 1.76
C LEU A 68 -7.79 7.78 0.73
N LEU A 69 -6.67 8.43 0.43
CA LEU A 69 -5.68 7.92 -0.51
C LEU A 69 -5.05 6.60 -0.02
N ALA A 70 -4.67 6.53 1.25
CA ALA A 70 -4.12 5.31 1.84
C ALA A 70 -5.14 4.15 1.84
N ALA A 71 -6.41 4.45 2.15
CA ALA A 71 -7.49 3.47 2.13
C ALA A 71 -7.80 2.98 0.70
N ALA A 72 -7.79 3.87 -0.29
CA ALA A 72 -8.07 3.51 -1.69
C ALA A 72 -6.97 2.65 -2.33
N CYS A 73 -5.70 2.85 -1.96
CA CYS A 73 -4.57 2.15 -2.58
C CYS A 73 -4.16 0.85 -1.87
N PHE A 74 -4.50 0.66 -0.58
CA PHE A 74 -3.99 -0.48 0.17
C PHE A 74 -4.97 -1.07 1.17
N ALA A 75 -5.07 -0.47 2.36
CA ALA A 75 -5.83 -1.02 3.48
C ALA A 75 -6.06 0.03 4.58
N ASP A 76 -6.88 -0.35 5.57
CA ASP A 76 -7.12 0.35 6.83
C ASP A 76 -5.88 1.08 7.39
N PRO A 77 -5.85 2.43 7.34
CA PRO A 77 -4.73 3.22 7.83
C PRO A 77 -4.49 3.13 9.34
N ILE A 78 -5.55 2.91 10.12
CA ILE A 78 -5.49 2.88 11.58
C ILE A 78 -4.93 1.55 12.06
N GLY A 79 -5.47 0.44 11.55
CA GLY A 79 -4.99 -0.90 11.88
C GLY A 79 -3.59 -1.16 11.34
N PHE A 80 -3.24 -0.63 10.15
CA PHE A 80 -1.85 -0.66 9.69
C PHE A 80 -0.94 0.08 10.67
N ALA A 81 -1.27 1.33 11.05
CA ALA A 81 -0.44 2.10 11.97
C ALA A 81 -0.21 1.38 13.31
N GLY A 82 -1.25 0.73 13.85
CA GLY A 82 -1.15 -0.08 15.08
C GLY A 82 -0.20 -1.26 14.92
N ARG A 83 -0.40 -2.08 13.88
CA ARG A 83 0.46 -3.24 13.60
C ARG A 83 1.89 -2.84 13.28
N HIS A 84 2.09 -1.76 12.53
CA HIS A 84 3.40 -1.26 12.14
C HIS A 84 4.20 -0.76 13.35
N ARG A 85 3.56 -0.04 14.28
CA ARG A 85 4.20 0.36 15.55
C ARG A 85 4.53 -0.83 16.44
N HIS A 86 3.65 -1.84 16.48
CA HIS A 86 3.91 -3.08 17.21
C HIS A 86 5.12 -3.81 16.64
N HIS A 87 5.17 -3.96 15.31
CA HIS A 87 6.32 -4.52 14.60
C HIS A 87 7.61 -3.78 14.94
N HIS A 88 7.64 -2.45 14.81
CA HIS A 88 8.85 -1.69 15.16
C HIS A 88 9.28 -1.81 16.62
N ARG A 89 8.34 -2.00 17.55
CA ARG A 89 8.66 -2.19 18.97
C ARG A 89 9.24 -3.57 19.26
N TRP A 90 8.79 -4.59 18.53
CA TRP A 90 9.08 -6.00 18.83
C TRP A 90 9.79 -6.72 17.68
N ALA A 91 10.37 -5.97 16.74
CA ALA A 91 11.03 -6.51 15.57
C ALA A 91 12.07 -7.56 15.99
N ASP A 92 12.13 -8.64 15.21
CA ASP A 92 13.04 -9.77 15.42
C ASP A 92 12.86 -10.49 16.77
N SER A 93 11.71 -10.34 17.41
CA SER A 93 11.34 -11.05 18.63
C SER A 93 10.11 -11.94 18.42
N ALA A 94 9.94 -12.92 19.30
CA ALA A 94 8.74 -13.76 19.33
C ALA A 94 7.44 -12.96 19.62
N HIS A 95 7.56 -11.71 20.04
CA HIS A 95 6.42 -10.84 20.29
C HIS A 95 5.97 -10.08 19.05
N ASP A 96 6.69 -10.13 17.93
CA ASP A 96 6.22 -9.56 16.68
C ASP A 96 4.97 -10.32 16.19
N ARG A 97 3.90 -9.56 15.93
CA ARG A 97 2.58 -10.11 15.54
C ARG A 97 2.30 -9.94 14.05
N VAL A 98 3.30 -9.59 13.25
CA VAL A 98 3.16 -9.55 11.80
C VAL A 98 3.09 -11.00 11.29
N GLY A 99 1.88 -11.49 11.04
CA GLY A 99 1.57 -12.80 10.47
C GLY A 99 0.48 -12.72 9.40
#